data_AF-X1E5X4-F1
#
_entry.id   AF-X1E5X4-F1
#
_cell.length_a   1.000
_cell.length_b   1.000
_cell.length_c   1.000
_cell.angle_alpha   90.00
_cell.angle_beta   90.00
_cell.angle_gamma   90.00
#
_symmetry.space_group_name_H-M   'P 1'
#
loop_
_entity.id
_entity.type
_entity.pdbx_description
1 polymer ?
#
loop_
_entity_poly.entity_id
_entity_poly.type
_entity_poly.pdbx_seq_one_letter_code
_entity_poly.pdbx_strand_id
1 'polypeptide(L)'
;DYEQFSFKGSNDEDVYCYVVKPVDFDPNQNYPVAFLIHGGPQGSFGNMFHYRWNPQAYAGAGYAVVMVDFHGSTGYGQYFTDSIRGDWGGKPLEDLQ
;
A
#
# COMPACT_ATOMS: atom_id res chain seq x y z
N ASP A 1 13.92 -2.52 -6.83
CA ASP A 1 12.78 -2.05 -7.64
C ASP A 1 11.46 -2.50 -7.03
N TYR A 2 10.35 -1.86 -7.45
CA TYR A 2 8.99 -2.19 -7.03
C TYR A 2 8.18 -2.73 -8.21
N GLU A 3 7.16 -3.53 -7.91
CA GLU A 3 6.11 -3.95 -8.85
C GLU A 3 4.78 -3.33 -8.41
N GLN A 4 3.94 -2.90 -9.35
CA GLN A 4 2.62 -2.36 -9.08
C GLN A 4 1.56 -3.24 -9.75
N PHE A 5 0.46 -3.47 -9.05
CA PHE A 5 -0.75 -4.08 -9.61
C PHE A 5 -1.98 -3.44 -9.00
N SER A 6 -3.15 -3.74 -9.55
CA SER A 6 -4.43 -3.36 -8.97
C SER A 6 -5.28 -4.60 -8.66
N PHE A 7 -6.20 -4.42 -7.72
CA PHE A 7 -7.20 -5.40 -7.35
C PHE A 7 -8.52 -4.69 -7.02
N LYS A 8 -9.59 -5.47 -6.89
CA LYS A 8 -10.91 -4.96 -6.53
C LYS A 8 -10.99 -4.76 -5.03
N GLY A 9 -11.16 -3.51 -4.61
CA GLY A 9 -11.41 -3.14 -3.22
C GLY A 9 -12.89 -2.97 -2.93
N SER A 10 -13.18 -2.14 -1.93
CA SER A 10 -14.54 -1.72 -1.57
C SER A 10 -15.30 -1.20 -2.80
N ASN A 11 -16.59 -1.51 -2.87
CA ASN A 11 -17.48 -1.18 -4.01
C ASN A 11 -17.03 -1.72 -5.39
N ASP A 12 -16.14 -2.72 -5.46
CA ASP A 12 -15.57 -3.23 -6.73
C ASP A 12 -14.77 -2.16 -7.51
N GLU A 13 -14.29 -1.14 -6.80
CA GLU A 13 -13.42 -0.10 -7.34
C GLU A 13 -11.96 -0.60 -7.40
N ASP A 14 -11.19 -0.13 -8.38
CA ASP A 14 -9.79 -0.54 -8.52
C ASP A 14 -8.91 0.16 -7.47
N VAL A 15 -8.14 -0.64 -6.72
CA VAL A 15 -7.18 -0.19 -5.71
C VAL A 15 -5.78 -0.67 -6.11
N TYR A 16 -4.82 0.24 -6.10
CA TYR A 16 -3.42 -0.02 -6.43
C TYR A 16 -2.63 -0.49 -5.22
N CYS A 17 -1.79 -1.49 -5.47
CA CYS A 17 -0.83 -2.05 -4.55
C CYS A 17 0.57 -2.01 -5.17
N TYR A 18 1.56 -1.81 -4.32
CA TYR A 18 2.96 -1.93 -4.65
C TYR A 18 3.60 -3.02 -3.81
N VAL A 19 4.46 -3.81 -4.45
CA VAL A 19 5.29 -4.82 -3.80
C VAL A 19 6.76 -4.49 -4.01
N VAL A 20 7.53 -4.53 -2.93
CA VAL A 20 8.99 -4.46 -2.98
C VAL A 20 9.53 -5.79 -2.47
N LYS A 21 10.28 -6.47 -3.33
CA LYS A 21 10.96 -7.72 -2.97
C LYS A 21 12.14 -7.42 -2.04
N PRO A 22 12.46 -8.34 -1.10
CA PRO A 22 13.65 -8.22 -0.27
C PRO A 22 14.91 -8.18 -1.13
N VAL A 23 15.99 -7.68 -0.55
CA VAL A 23 17.31 -7.80 -1.17
C VAL A 23 17.64 -9.27 -1.40
N ASP A 24 18.27 -9.58 -2.54
CA ASP A 24 18.65 -10.93 -2.96
C ASP A 24 17.47 -11.94 -2.98
N PHE A 25 16.29 -11.49 -3.41
CA PHE A 25 15.08 -12.32 -3.50
C PHE A 25 15.30 -13.61 -4.32
N ASP A 26 14.93 -14.74 -3.71
CA ASP A 26 14.87 -16.08 -4.29
C ASP A 26 13.41 -16.55 -4.33
N PRO A 27 12.85 -16.85 -5.52
CA PRO A 27 11.46 -17.29 -5.64
C PRO A 27 11.17 -18.64 -4.96
N ASN A 28 12.18 -19.40 -4.53
CA ASN A 28 12.01 -20.67 -3.84
C ASN A 28 12.02 -20.54 -2.30
N GLN A 29 12.12 -19.31 -1.78
CA GLN A 29 12.13 -19.03 -0.34
C GLN A 29 10.88 -18.26 0.09
N ASN A 30 10.51 -18.40 1.37
CA ASN A 30 9.46 -17.63 2.00
C ASN A 30 10.07 -16.48 2.80
N TYR A 31 9.46 -15.31 2.70
CA TYR A 31 9.91 -14.10 3.39
C TYR A 31 8.81 -13.57 4.31
N PRO A 32 9.16 -13.00 5.48
CA PRO A 32 8.19 -12.27 6.27
C PRO A 32 7.71 -11.03 5.48
N VAL A 33 6.44 -10.67 5.65
CA VAL A 33 5.85 -9.50 5.01
C VAL A 33 5.80 -8.33 5.98
N ALA A 34 6.37 -7.21 5.58
CA ALA A 34 6.09 -5.91 6.18
C ALA A 34 4.95 -5.25 5.40
N PHE A 35 3.74 -5.27 5.98
CA PHE A 35 2.58 -4.61 5.37
C PHE A 35 2.52 -3.16 5.85
N LEU A 36 2.91 -2.23 4.98
CA LEU A 36 2.96 -0.81 5.33
C LEU A 36 1.64 -0.16 4.95
N ILE A 37 1.03 0.51 5.93
CA ILE A 37 -0.17 1.32 5.78
C ILE A 37 0.25 2.77 5.96
N HIS A 38 0.06 3.61 4.93
CA HIS A 38 0.38 5.02 5.03
C HIS A 38 -0.53 5.73 6.04
N GLY A 39 -0.04 6.80 6.65
CA GLY A 39 -0.78 7.56 7.65
C GLY A 39 -1.64 8.67 7.04
N GLY A 40 -2.57 9.18 7.84
CA GLY A 40 -3.61 10.11 7.40
C GLY A 40 -4.69 9.38 6.58
N PRO A 41 -5.96 9.80 6.66
CA PRO A 41 -6.99 9.21 5.80
C PRO A 41 -6.71 9.39 4.31
N GLN A 42 -6.04 10.49 3.98
CA GLN A 42 -5.84 10.95 2.63
C GLN A 42 -4.33 11.14 2.42
N GLY A 43 -3.71 10.16 1.77
CA GLY A 43 -2.29 10.11 1.47
C GLY A 43 -2.01 9.09 0.37
N SER A 44 -0.76 8.93 -0.05
CA SER A 44 -0.34 7.86 -0.96
C SER A 44 1.14 7.57 -0.77
N PHE A 45 1.56 6.36 -1.13
CA PHE A 45 2.97 6.03 -1.27
C PHE A 45 3.59 6.71 -2.51
N GLY A 46 4.22 7.86 -2.30
CA GLY A 46 4.94 8.57 -3.35
C GLY A 46 6.37 8.06 -3.60
N ASN A 47 6.94 8.39 -4.76
CA ASN A 47 8.37 8.20 -5.06
C ASN A 47 9.22 9.22 -4.29
N MET A 48 9.35 9.01 -2.98
CA MET A 48 10.10 9.89 -2.08
C MET A 48 10.73 9.10 -0.94
N PHE A 49 11.74 9.70 -0.30
CA PHE A 49 12.22 9.20 0.98
C PHE A 49 11.24 9.61 2.09
N HIS A 50 10.82 8.65 2.90
CA HIS A 50 9.99 8.90 4.08
C HIS A 50 10.55 8.14 5.29
N TYR A 51 10.70 8.79 6.44
CA TYR A 51 11.37 8.19 7.60
C TYR A 51 10.56 7.07 8.30
N ARG A 52 9.21 7.12 8.24
CA ARG A 52 8.31 6.07 8.78
C ARG A 52 7.95 4.98 7.77
N TRP A 53 7.40 5.41 6.63
CA TRP A 53 6.94 4.54 5.55
C TRP A 53 8.02 4.38 4.46
N ASN A 54 9.06 3.58 4.75
CA ASN A 54 10.17 3.35 3.82
C ASN A 54 10.27 1.87 3.41
N PRO A 55 9.77 1.47 2.23
CA PRO A 55 9.82 0.07 1.83
C PRO A 55 11.25 -0.45 1.62
N GLN A 56 12.19 0.40 1.18
CA GLN A 56 13.57 -0.03 0.92
C GLN A 56 14.31 -0.42 2.21
N ALA A 57 13.98 0.22 3.34
CA ALA A 57 14.56 -0.13 4.63
C ALA A 57 14.15 -1.55 5.09
N TYR A 58 12.86 -1.90 4.95
CA TYR A 58 12.38 -3.24 5.28
C TYR A 58 12.87 -4.30 4.28
N ALA A 59 12.88 -3.96 2.99
CA ALA A 59 13.40 -4.85 1.95
C ALA A 59 14.88 -5.18 2.14
N GLY A 60 15.69 -4.17 2.49
CA GLY A 60 17.10 -4.37 2.84
C GLY A 60 17.33 -5.19 4.12
N ALA A 61 16.32 -5.26 4.99
CA ALA A 61 16.33 -6.10 6.20
C ALA A 61 15.76 -7.52 5.95
N GLY A 62 15.46 -7.88 4.69
CA GLY A 62 15.00 -9.22 4.32
C GLY A 62 13.48 -9.43 4.35
N TYR A 63 12.68 -8.36 4.40
CA TYR A 63 11.22 -8.45 4.32
C TYR A 63 10.73 -8.26 2.88
N ALA A 64 9.71 -9.03 2.48
CA ALA A 64 8.85 -8.58 1.39
C ALA A 64 7.98 -7.44 1.90
N VAL A 65 7.79 -6.38 1.11
CA VAL A 65 7.02 -5.21 1.52
C VAL A 65 5.80 -5.08 0.63
N VAL A 66 4.64 -4.90 1.25
CA VAL A 66 3.37 -4.66 0.56
C VAL A 66 2.85 -3.30 1.00
N MET A 67 2.39 -2.50 0.05
CA MET A 67 1.91 -1.13 0.26
C MET A 67 0.64 -0.93 -0.58
N VAL A 68 -0.48 -0.60 0.06
CA VAL A 68 -1.76 -0.40 -0.62
C VAL A 68 -2.18 1.06 -0.49
N ASP A 69 -2.53 1.69 -1.61
CA ASP A 69 -3.16 3.00 -1.62
C ASP A 69 -4.69 2.80 -1.60
N PHE A 70 -5.22 2.52 -0.40
CA PHE A 70 -6.62 2.18 -0.12
C PHE A 70 -7.61 3.36 -0.37
N HIS A 71 -8.91 3.12 -0.26
CA HIS A 71 -9.94 4.15 -0.40
C HIS A 71 -9.65 5.37 0.47
N GLY A 72 -9.74 6.56 -0.12
CA GLY A 72 -9.30 7.80 0.52
C GLY A 72 -7.89 8.23 0.13
N SER A 73 -7.06 7.33 -0.41
CA SER A 73 -5.74 7.69 -0.90
C SER A 73 -5.80 8.72 -2.03
N THR A 74 -4.80 9.61 -2.04
CA THR A 74 -4.67 10.64 -3.05
C THR A 74 -4.13 10.08 -4.36
N GLY A 75 -4.56 10.61 -5.51
CA GLY A 75 -4.10 10.16 -6.84
C GLY A 75 -5.19 9.51 -7.70
N TYR A 76 -6.29 9.06 -7.08
CA TYR A 76 -7.47 8.48 -7.75
C TYR A 76 -8.52 9.53 -8.16
N GLY A 77 -8.36 10.77 -7.68
CA GLY A 77 -9.33 11.85 -7.87
C GLY A 77 -10.20 12.10 -6.64
N GLN A 78 -10.84 13.27 -6.61
CA GLN A 78 -11.51 13.79 -5.41
C GLN A 78 -12.62 12.88 -4.87
N TYR A 79 -13.40 12.25 -5.75
CA TYR A 79 -14.50 11.37 -5.33
C TYR A 79 -14.00 10.18 -4.51
N PHE A 80 -12.93 9.52 -4.97
CA PHE A 80 -12.31 8.41 -4.26
C PHE A 80 -11.68 8.86 -2.94
N THR A 81 -10.99 10.01 -2.95
CA THR A 81 -10.38 10.61 -1.75
C THR A 81 -11.42 10.99 -0.69
N ASP A 82 -12.58 11.50 -1.10
CA ASP A 82 -13.69 11.88 -0.20
C ASP A 82 -14.59 10.71 0.19
N SER A 83 -14.43 9.55 -0.45
CA SER A 83 -15.31 8.38 -0.28
C SER A 83 -15.29 7.80 1.15
N ILE A 84 -14.27 8.15 1.94
CA ILE A 84 -14.08 7.74 3.33
C ILE A 84 -14.49 8.80 4.36
N ARG A 85 -15.02 9.94 3.90
CA ARG A 85 -15.43 11.02 4.80
C ARG A 85 -16.58 10.53 5.68
N GLY A 86 -16.36 10.54 7.00
CA GLY A 86 -17.34 9.98 7.94
C GLY A 86 -17.20 8.48 8.17
N ASP A 87 -16.31 7.81 7.43
CA ASP A 87 -16.07 6.35 7.47
C ASP A 87 -14.57 6.02 7.27
N TRP A 88 -13.75 6.46 8.23
CA TRP A 88 -12.29 6.29 8.18
C TRP A 88 -11.81 4.84 8.35
N GLY A 89 -12.69 3.94 8.80
CA GLY A 89 -12.35 2.56 9.13
C GLY A 89 -13.17 1.51 8.38
N GLY A 90 -14.15 1.91 7.55
CA GLY A 90 -14.92 1.00 6.71
C GLY A 90 -14.16 0.65 5.44
N LYS A 91 -14.38 1.39 4.36
CA LYS A 91 -13.77 1.10 3.04
C LYS A 91 -12.25 0.88 3.09
N PRO A 92 -11.45 1.71 3.81
CA PRO A 92 -10.01 1.46 3.95
C PRO A 92 -9.67 0.08 4.51
N LEU A 93 -10.45 -0.42 5.47
CA LEU A 93 -10.19 -1.72 6.08
C LEU A 93 -10.54 -2.86 5.12
N GLU A 94 -11.63 -2.72 4.36
CA GLU A 94 -12.04 -3.70 3.34
C GLU A 94 -10.96 -3.87 2.26
N ASP A 95 -10.32 -2.78 1.83
CA ASP A 95 -9.23 -2.84 0.85
C ASP A 95 -7.95 -3.52 1.36
N LEU A 96 -7.78 -3.63 2.68
CA LEU A 96 -6.57 -4.13 3.33
C LEU A 96 -6.69 -5.61 3.77
N GLN A 97 -7.82 -6.27 3.49
CA GLN A 97 -8.15 -7.65 3.88
C GLN A 97 -7.97 -8.66 2.73
#